data_AF-A0A914J4C8-F1
#
_entry.id   AF-A0A914J4C8-F1
#
_cell.length_a   1.000
_cell.length_b   1.000
_cell.length_c   1.000
_cell.angle_alpha   90.00
_cell.angle_beta   90.00
_cell.angle_gamma   90.00
#
_symmetry.space_group_name_H-M   'P 1'
#
loop_
_entity.id
_entity.type
_entity.pdbx_description
1 polymer ?
#
loop_
_entity_poly.entity_id
_entity_poly.type
_entity_poly.pdbx_seq_one_letter_code
_entity_poly.pdbx_strand_id
1 'polypeptide(L)'
;MTRVYYKDAHGALILCDCTRRATLEGALRWKTDLDNKVCLANGRPVPAVLISNKCDLESHISDEDLAATVQKHKFKGYFKVSAKSDIQIEESIHFLTEQVIQTEDDGQYGAPIYLRDADTRRLSAAAMEPENSRKSEKKKFYCC
;
A
#
# COMPACT_ATOMS: atom_id res chain seq x y z
N MET A 1 -10.88 -1.09 12.76
CA MET A 1 -11.37 -0.34 11.58
C MET A 1 -10.31 -0.20 10.48
N THR A 2 -9.03 0.13 10.79
CA THR A 2 -8.01 0.35 9.73
C THR A 2 -7.34 -0.90 9.15
N ARG A 3 -7.36 -2.04 9.85
CA ARG A 3 -6.66 -3.28 9.45
C ARG A 3 -7.02 -3.79 8.05
N VAL A 4 -8.27 -3.61 7.62
CA VAL A 4 -8.73 -4.04 6.28
C VAL A 4 -8.01 -3.26 5.17
N TYR A 5 -7.74 -1.97 5.39
CA TYR A 5 -7.09 -1.11 4.40
C TYR A 5 -5.59 -1.32 4.27
N TYR A 6 -4.96 -1.93 5.28
CA TYR A 6 -3.54 -2.23 5.23
C TYR A 6 -3.28 -3.66 4.73
N LYS A 7 -4.33 -4.47 4.58
CA LYS A 7 -4.19 -5.87 4.17
C LYS A 7 -3.43 -5.91 2.84
N ASP A 8 -2.40 -6.74 2.81
CA ASP A 8 -1.54 -6.96 1.64
C ASP A 8 -0.82 -5.69 1.14
N ALA A 9 -0.65 -4.65 1.97
CA ALA A 9 0.14 -3.48 1.61
C ALA A 9 1.64 -3.82 1.52
N HIS A 10 2.28 -3.36 0.45
CA HIS A 10 3.72 -3.56 0.19
C HIS A 10 4.59 -2.37 0.60
N GLY A 11 3.98 -1.20 0.76
CA GLY A 11 4.65 0.01 1.19
C GLY A 11 3.64 1.08 1.59
N ALA A 12 4.12 2.15 2.22
CA ALA A 12 3.26 3.24 2.68
C ALA A 12 3.91 4.63 2.54
N LEU A 13 3.11 5.60 2.13
CA LEU A 13 3.40 7.02 2.30
C LEU A 13 2.64 7.52 3.52
N ILE A 14 3.33 8.13 4.47
CA ILE A 14 2.72 8.72 5.67
C ILE A 14 2.90 10.22 5.61
N LEU A 15 1.79 10.94 5.55
CA LEU A 15 1.78 12.38 5.30
C LEU A 15 1.64 13.17 6.61
N CYS A 16 2.41 14.26 6.71
CA CYS A 16 2.16 15.38 7.61
C CYS A 16 2.04 16.67 6.79
N ASP A 17 1.56 17.73 7.43
CA ASP A 17 1.43 19.07 6.87
C ASP A 17 2.57 19.94 7.40
N CYS A 18 3.44 20.45 6.52
CA CYS A 18 4.61 21.23 6.92
C CYS A 18 4.24 22.50 7.71
N THR A 19 3.05 23.05 7.47
CA THR A 19 2.57 24.26 8.15
C THR A 19 2.08 23.99 9.58
N ARG A 20 1.89 22.72 9.96
CA ARG A 20 1.30 22.34 11.25
C ARG A 20 2.08 21.22 11.89
N ARG A 21 3.04 21.58 12.76
CA ARG A 21 3.89 20.63 13.50
C ARG A 21 3.11 19.52 14.23
N ALA A 22 1.92 19.81 14.76
CA ALA A 22 1.07 18.81 15.42
C ALA A 22 0.67 17.62 14.52
N THR A 23 0.65 17.81 13.19
CA THR A 23 0.34 16.73 12.24
C THR A 23 1.48 15.71 12.11
N LEU A 24 2.71 16.08 12.47
CA LEU A 24 3.84 15.16 12.53
C LEU A 24 3.59 14.09 13.61
N GLU A 25 3.10 14.47 14.79
CA GLU A 25 2.71 13.52 15.83
C GLU A 25 1.58 12.58 15.37
N GLY A 26 0.65 13.10 14.55
CA GLY A 26 -0.37 12.29 13.88
C GLY A 26 0.25 11.25 12.93
N ALA A 27 1.19 11.66 12.09
CA ALA A 27 1.93 10.77 11.20
C ALA A 27 2.67 9.66 11.98
N LEU A 28 3.24 9.98 13.14
CA LEU A 28 3.90 8.98 14.00
C LEU A 28 2.93 7.95 14.58
N ARG A 29 1.71 8.38 14.95
CA ARG A 29 0.65 7.45 15.35
C ARG A 29 0.24 6.54 14.22
N TRP A 30 0.13 7.07 12.99
CA TRP A 30 -0.14 6.26 11.80
C TRP A 30 0.98 5.26 11.50
N LYS A 31 2.25 5.66 11.64
CA LYS A 31 3.39 4.75 11.49
C LYS A 31 3.33 3.59 12.48
N THR A 32 3.04 3.91 13.74
CA THR A 32 2.91 2.90 14.80
C THR A 32 1.73 1.97 14.52
N ASP A 33 0.59 2.51 14.06
CA ASP A 33 -0.59 1.72 13.70
C ASP A 33 -0.33 0.77 12.53
N LEU A 34 0.41 1.23 11.51
CA LEU A 34 0.84 0.44 10.36
C LEU A 34 1.73 -0.72 10.80
N ASP A 35 2.81 -0.43 11.53
CA ASP A 35 3.80 -1.42 11.98
C ASP A 35 3.17 -2.51 12.86
N ASN A 36 2.14 -2.17 13.64
CA ASN A 36 1.45 -3.13 14.50
C ASN A 36 0.46 -4.05 13.76
N LYS A 37 0.10 -3.70 12.52
CA LYS A 37 -0.99 -4.38 11.78
C LYS A 37 -0.52 -5.10 10.54
N VAL A 38 0.63 -4.71 9.99
CA VAL A 38 1.18 -5.30 8.76
C VAL A 38 2.67 -5.51 8.92
N CYS A 39 3.06 -6.76 8.66
CA CYS A 39 4.46 -7.14 8.50
C CYS A 39 4.62 -7.91 7.20
N LEU A 40 5.83 -7.84 6.67
CA LEU A 40 6.31 -8.71 5.60
C LEU A 40 6.39 -10.16 6.12
N ALA A 41 6.60 -11.12 5.21
CA ALA A 41 6.63 -12.55 5.59
C ALA A 41 7.78 -12.89 6.55
N ASN A 42 8.85 -12.10 6.53
CA ASN A 42 9.97 -12.21 7.48
C ASN A 42 9.72 -11.53 8.84
N GLY A 43 8.51 -11.00 9.08
CA GLY A 43 8.15 -10.31 10.30
C GLY A 43 8.63 -8.86 10.41
N ARG A 44 9.33 -8.32 9.40
CA ARG A 44 9.73 -6.91 9.37
C ARG A 44 8.57 -5.99 8.95
N PRO A 45 8.55 -4.72 9.37
CA PRO A 45 7.57 -3.76 8.89
C PRO A 45 7.71 -3.51 7.38
N VAL A 46 6.61 -3.11 6.75
CA VAL A 46 6.63 -2.66 5.35
C VAL A 46 7.44 -1.36 5.19
N PRO A 47 8.13 -1.14 4.05
CA PRO A 47 8.82 0.12 3.78
C PRO A 47 7.82 1.29 3.83
N ALA A 48 8.16 2.31 4.63
CA ALA A 48 7.35 3.51 4.75
C ALA A 48 8.20 4.77 4.57
N VAL A 49 7.64 5.78 3.90
CA VAL A 49 8.29 7.07 3.62
C VAL A 49 7.46 8.18 4.25
N LEU A 50 8.14 9.13 4.90
CA LEU A 50 7.51 10.29 5.52
C LEU A 50 7.38 11.42 4.49
N ILE A 51 6.19 11.99 4.34
CA ILE A 51 5.93 13.06 3.39
C ILE A 51 5.50 14.31 4.16
N SER A 52 6.30 15.37 4.07
CA SER A 52 5.96 16.70 4.55
C SER A 52 5.28 17.46 3.43
N ASN A 53 3.95 17.47 3.42
CA ASN A 53 3.14 18.06 2.35
C ASN A 53 2.94 19.57 2.55
N LYS A 54 2.58 20.27 1.47
CA LYS A 54 2.38 21.73 1.35
C LYS A 54 3.67 22.55 1.45
N CYS A 55 4.79 22.01 0.97
CA CYS A 55 6.08 22.70 1.00
C CYS A 55 6.14 24.01 0.20
N ASP A 56 5.08 24.32 -0.57
CA ASP A 56 4.86 25.64 -1.19
C ASP A 56 4.53 26.74 -0.18
N LEU A 57 4.19 26.38 1.06
CA LEU A 57 3.92 27.28 2.17
C LEU A 57 5.09 27.31 3.16
N GLU A 58 5.12 28.32 4.03
CA GLU A 58 6.13 28.44 5.08
C GLU A 58 6.08 27.22 6.03
N SER A 59 7.22 26.52 6.12
CA SER A 59 7.32 25.30 6.93
C SER A 59 7.58 25.63 8.40
N HIS A 60 6.77 25.03 9.27
CA HIS A 60 6.99 25.02 10.72
C HIS A 60 7.73 23.77 11.21
N ILE A 61 8.20 22.92 10.29
CA ILE A 61 8.97 21.71 10.55
C ILE A 61 10.32 21.85 9.85
N SER A 62 11.42 21.72 10.60
CA SER A 62 12.76 21.82 10.02
C SER A 62 13.20 20.50 9.38
N ASP A 63 14.21 20.56 8.52
CA ASP A 63 14.76 19.35 7.88
C ASP A 63 15.48 18.45 8.90
N GLU A 64 16.07 19.04 9.94
CA GLU A 64 16.68 18.29 11.05
C GLU A 64 15.63 17.51 11.84
N ASP A 65 14.47 18.11 12.11
CA ASP A 65 13.36 17.43 12.77
C ASP A 65 12.85 16.24 11.95
N LEU A 66 12.71 16.42 10.63
CA LEU A 66 12.30 15.34 9.71
C LEU A 66 13.36 14.23 9.67
N ALA A 67 14.64 14.57 9.53
CA ALA A 67 15.73 13.61 9.51
C ALA A 67 15.82 12.81 10.82
N ALA A 68 15.71 13.49 11.96
CA ALA A 68 15.68 12.85 13.28
C ALA A 68 14.47 11.91 13.42
N THR A 69 13.30 12.34 12.92
CA THR A 69 12.08 11.53 12.92
C THR A 69 12.23 10.27 12.07
N VAL A 70 12.82 10.39 10.88
CA VAL A 70 13.06 9.26 9.97
C VAL A 70 13.95 8.21 10.64
N GLN A 71 15.06 8.63 11.26
CA GLN A 71 15.97 7.71 11.95
C GLN A 71 15.30 7.07 13.16
N LYS A 72 14.62 7.85 14.01
CA LYS A 72 14.00 7.37 15.25
C LYS A 72 12.86 6.38 14.99
N HIS A 73 12.03 6.63 13.98
CA HIS A 73 10.84 5.84 13.68
C HIS A 73 11.01 4.87 12.51
N LYS A 74 12.26 4.68 12.04
CA LYS A 74 12.64 3.71 11.01
C LYS A 74 11.86 3.90 9.70
N PHE A 75 11.67 5.14 9.29
CA PHE A 75 11.25 5.43 7.91
C PHE A 75 12.42 5.18 6.95
N LYS A 76 12.10 4.90 5.70
CA LYS A 76 13.11 4.72 4.64
C LYS A 76 13.68 6.05 4.14
N GLY A 77 12.92 7.13 4.28
CA GLY A 77 13.31 8.48 3.88
C GLY A 77 12.21 9.49 4.16
N TYR A 78 12.47 10.75 3.84
CA TYR A 78 11.44 11.79 3.83
C TYR A 78 11.52 12.65 2.57
N PHE A 79 10.38 13.22 2.17
CA PHE A 79 10.28 14.17 1.07
C PHE A 79 9.42 15.37 1.47
N LYS A 80 9.75 16.54 0.91
CA LYS A 80 8.94 17.76 1.03
C LYS A 80 8.13 17.94 -0.25
N VAL A 81 6.84 17.66 -0.16
CA VAL A 81 5.95 17.59 -1.33
C VAL A 81 4.99 18.78 -1.34
N SER A 82 4.65 19.27 -2.53
CA SER A 82 3.48 20.11 -2.71
C SER A 82 2.57 19.47 -3.73
N ALA A 83 1.43 18.95 -3.27
CA ALA A 83 0.37 18.49 -4.15
C ALA A 83 -0.22 19.62 -5.02
N LYS A 84 -0.12 20.88 -4.57
CA LYS A 84 -0.67 22.04 -5.27
C LYS A 84 0.24 22.50 -6.40
N SER A 85 1.54 22.54 -6.14
CA SER A 85 2.54 23.05 -7.08
C SER A 85 3.28 21.93 -7.83
N ASP A 86 2.83 20.68 -7.68
CA ASP A 86 3.43 19.49 -8.29
C ASP A 86 4.93 19.35 -7.98
N ILE A 87 5.27 19.46 -6.70
CA ILE A 87 6.67 19.42 -6.23
C ILE A 87 6.96 18.07 -5.57
N GLN A 88 7.99 17.38 -6.05
CA GLN A 88 8.55 16.14 -5.50
C GLN A 88 7.56 14.96 -5.37
N ILE A 89 6.42 15.00 -6.08
CA ILE A 89 5.42 13.92 -6.01
C ILE A 89 6.00 12.66 -6.66
N GLU A 90 6.48 12.77 -7.89
CA GLU A 90 6.97 11.65 -8.69
C GLU A 90 8.19 10.98 -8.04
N GLU A 91 9.17 11.77 -7.58
CA GLU A 91 10.38 11.28 -6.95
C GLU A 91 10.08 10.55 -5.63
N SER A 92 9.10 11.02 -4.86
CA SER A 92 8.70 10.36 -3.61
C SER A 92 8.05 8.99 -3.85
N ILE A 93 7.27 8.86 -4.93
CA ILE A 93 6.62 7.60 -5.34
C ILE A 93 7.65 6.64 -5.93
N HIS A 94 8.55 7.14 -6.79
CA HIS A 94 9.63 6.35 -7.37
C HIS A 94 10.53 5.76 -6.28
N PHE A 95 10.95 6.58 -5.32
CA PHE A 95 11.75 6.12 -4.19
C PHE A 95 11.04 5.02 -3.39
N LEU A 96 9.75 5.16 -3.09
CA LEU A 96 9.00 4.10 -2.40
C LEU A 96 8.96 2.82 -3.24
N THR A 97 8.72 2.94 -4.54
CA THR A 97 8.65 1.80 -5.46
C THR A 97 9.97 1.04 -5.52
N GLU A 98 11.10 1.74 -5.60
CA GLU A 98 12.44 1.14 -5.51
C GLU A 98 12.65 0.38 -4.20
N GLN A 99 12.20 0.92 -3.07
CA GLN A 99 12.28 0.23 -1.78
C GLN A 99 11.42 -1.04 -1.74
N VAL A 100 10.26 -1.02 -2.39
CA VAL A 100 9.38 -2.19 -2.50
C VAL A 100 10.02 -3.28 -3.36
N ILE A 101 10.58 -2.92 -4.52
CA ILE A 101 11.28 -3.84 -5.42
C ILE A 101 12.50 -4.44 -4.71
N GLN A 102 13.32 -3.62 -4.04
CA GLN A 102 14.47 -4.11 -3.28
C GLN A 102 14.05 -5.09 -2.17
N THR A 103 12.91 -4.84 -1.52
CA THR A 103 12.35 -5.76 -0.52
C THR A 103 11.93 -7.09 -1.14
N GLU A 104 11.51 -7.10 -2.41
CA GLU A 104 11.23 -8.31 -3.18
C GLU A 104 12.48 -9.07 -3.58
N ASP A 105 13.48 -8.38 -4.11
CA ASP A 105 14.76 -8.96 -4.49
C ASP A 105 15.48 -9.62 -3.30
N ASP A 106 15.34 -9.03 -2.11
CA ASP A 106 15.82 -9.60 -0.84
C ASP A 106 15.04 -10.86 -0.39
N GLY A 107 13.99 -11.26 -1.11
CA GLY A 107 13.18 -12.44 -0.79
C GLY A 107 12.35 -12.28 0.49
N GLN A 108 12.05 -11.05 0.93
CA GLN A 108 11.36 -10.79 2.20
C GLN A 108 9.84 -11.07 2.14
N TYR A 109 9.40 -11.58 1.00
CA TYR A 109 8.03 -11.81 0.60
C TYR A 109 7.75 -13.31 0.53
N GLY A 110 6.67 -13.77 1.17
CA GLY A 110 6.37 -15.22 1.27
C GLY A 110 6.03 -15.88 -0.07
N ALA A 111 5.54 -15.09 -1.02
CA ALA A 111 5.40 -15.45 -2.44
C ALA A 111 5.75 -14.22 -3.29
N PRO A 112 6.35 -14.38 -4.49
CA PRO A 112 6.65 -13.27 -5.40
C PRO A 112 5.39 -12.48 -5.76
N ILE A 113 5.49 -11.16 -5.97
CA ILE A 113 4.32 -10.27 -6.13
C ILE A 113 3.42 -10.76 -7.28
N TYR A 114 4.02 -11.17 -8.40
CA TYR A 114 3.32 -11.67 -9.59
C TYR A 114 2.61 -13.03 -9.42
N LEU A 115 2.85 -13.76 -8.34
CA LEU A 115 2.21 -15.05 -8.04
C LEU A 115 1.08 -14.94 -7.01
N ARG A 116 0.93 -13.81 -6.32
CA ARG A 116 -0.07 -13.65 -5.25
C ARG A 116 -1.49 -13.51 -5.76
N ASP A 117 -1.66 -12.98 -6.97
CA ASP A 117 -2.96 -12.87 -7.63
C ASP A 117 -3.40 -14.15 -8.33
N ALA A 118 -2.60 -15.21 -8.32
CA ALA A 118 -3.02 -16.50 -8.85
C ALA A 118 -4.20 -17.11 -8.04
N ASP A 119 -4.40 -16.66 -6.80
CA ASP A 119 -5.48 -17.11 -5.90
C ASP A 119 -6.58 -16.05 -5.67
N THR A 120 -6.49 -14.84 -6.25
CA THR A 120 -7.57 -13.86 -6.18
C THR A 120 -8.69 -14.27 -7.13
N ARG A 121 -9.55 -15.19 -6.68
CA ARG A 121 -10.86 -15.38 -7.30
C ARG A 121 -11.60 -14.05 -7.24
N ARG A 122 -11.74 -13.39 -8.40
CA ARG A 122 -12.75 -12.33 -8.57
C ARG A 122 -14.05 -12.89 -8.00
N LEU A 123 -14.63 -12.20 -7.02
CA LEU A 123 -16.02 -12.42 -6.64
C LEU A 123 -16.85 -12.00 -7.87
N SER A 124 -17.01 -12.92 -8.83
CA SER A 124 -17.89 -12.71 -9.96
C SER A 124 -19.27 -12.48 -9.39
N ALA A 125 -19.84 -11.32 -9.69
CA ALA A 125 -21.25 -11.04 -9.57
C ALA A 125 -22.03 -12.03 -10.46
N ALA A 126 -22.29 -13.22 -9.94
CA ALA A 126 -23.20 -14.22 -10.49
C ALA A 126 -23.43 -15.34 -9.47
N ALA A 127 -23.87 -14.96 -8.25
CA ALA A 127 -24.86 -15.79 -7.57
C ALA A 127 -26.22 -15.46 -8.21
N MET A 128 -26.44 -15.95 -9.44
CA MET A 128 -27.77 -16.04 -10.04
C MET A 128 -28.04 -17.51 -10.28
N GLU A 129 -29.17 -17.94 -9.72
CA GLU A 129 -29.60 -19.33 -9.61
C GLU A 129 -29.71 -20.06 -10.97
N PRO A 130 -29.60 -21.40 -11.00
CA PRO A 130 -29.78 -22.14 -12.23
C PRO A 130 -31.26 -22.15 -12.66
N GLU A 131 -31.57 -21.47 -13.76
CA GLU A 131 -32.84 -21.63 -14.49
C GLU A 131 -32.97 -23.04 -15.07
N ASN A 132 -33.83 -23.84 -14.42
CA ASN A 132 -34.81 -24.77 -14.98
C ASN A 132 -34.54 -25.31 -16.41
N SER A 133 -33.82 -26.43 -16.52
CA SER A 133 -33.75 -27.20 -17.78
C SER A 133 -35.03 -28.01 -17.99
N ARG A 134 -35.85 -27.55 -18.94
CA ARG A 134 -36.97 -28.32 -19.50
C ARG A 134 -36.46 -29.66 -20.05
N LYS A 135 -37.05 -30.74 -19.55
CA LYS A 135 -36.96 -32.09 -20.14
C LYS A 135 -37.33 -31.99 -21.62
N SER A 136 -36.41 -32.38 -22.51
CA SER A 136 -36.77 -32.80 -23.88
C SER A 136 -36.28 -34.23 -24.09
N GLU A 137 -37.20 -35.04 -24.57
CA GLU A 137 -37.15 -36.48 -24.63
C GLU A 137 -36.15 -37.01 -25.66
N LYS A 138 -35.65 -38.20 -25.36
CA LYS A 138 -34.73 -38.99 -26.18
C LYS A 138 -35.32 -39.27 -27.56
N LYS A 139 -34.60 -38.95 -28.63
CA LYS A 139 -34.71 -39.67 -29.91
C LYS A 139 -33.35 -40.26 -30.30
N LYS A 140 -33.27 -41.59 -30.22
CA LYS A 140 -32.19 -42.42 -30.75
C LYS A 140 -32.16 -42.28 -32.27
N PHE A 141 -30.98 -42.12 -32.86
CA PHE A 141 -30.72 -42.46 -34.25
C PHE A 141 -29.43 -43.28 -34.32
N TYR A 142 -29.54 -44.48 -34.91
CA TYR A 142 -28.45 -45.41 -35.21
C TYR A 142 -27.75 -44.96 -36.51
N CYS A 143 -26.43 -45.14 -36.60
CA CYS A 143 -25.68 -45.02 -37.86
C CYS A 143 -25.43 -46.42 -38.44
N CYS A 144 -25.56 -46.52 -39.77
CA CYS A 144 -25.19 -47.66 -40.63
C CYS A 144 -23.78 -48.17 -40.38
#